data_AF-A0A6M3M895-F1
#
_entry.id   AF-A0A6M3M895-F1
#
_cell.length_a   1.000
_cell.length_b   1.000
_cell.length_c   1.000
_cell.angle_alpha   90.00
_cell.angle_beta   90.00
_cell.angle_gamma   90.00
#
_symmetry.space_group_name_H-M   'P 1'
#
loop_
_entity.id
_entity.type
_entity.pdbx_description
1 polymer ?
#
loop_
_entity_poly.entity_id
_entity_poly.type
_entity_poly.pdbx_seq_one_letter_code
_entity_poly.pdbx_strand_id
1 'polypeptide(L)'
;VRIKKAEKATAAAQVQARIFLESIFAPYMEGLCDIWGMSPEEGLLVLINENASLDKIANDNREALTEFMSQPEVRVITAVASPLGNMTDEWIRDKMTVLLEVMEKIKPSLANIIITTPGGQEWFYESLKGLRNILFGKPQINIETT
;
A
#
# COMPACT_ATOMS: atom_id res chain seq x y z
N VAL A 1 13.38 22.02 22.47
CA VAL A 1 12.79 20.68 22.76
C VAL A 1 11.73 20.27 21.75
N ARG A 2 10.76 21.13 21.39
CA ARG A 2 9.68 20.80 20.42
C ARG A 2 10.19 20.51 18.99
N ILE A 3 11.14 21.30 18.48
CA ILE A 3 11.73 21.12 17.14
C ILE A 3 12.42 19.76 17.01
N LYS A 4 13.32 19.41 17.94
CA LYS A 4 13.98 18.08 17.99
C LYS A 4 13.00 16.89 18.11
N LYS A 5 11.82 17.09 18.73
CA LYS A 5 10.79 16.04 18.84
C LYS A 5 10.03 15.87 17.52
N ALA A 6 9.74 16.97 16.83
CA ALA A 6 9.15 16.95 15.49
C ALA A 6 10.10 16.34 14.46
N GLU A 7 11.37 16.72 14.45
CA GLU A 7 12.40 16.15 13.55
C GLU A 7 12.57 14.63 13.75
N LYS A 8 12.61 14.16 15.01
CA LYS A 8 12.65 12.73 15.31
C LYS A 8 11.37 12.00 14.88
N ALA A 9 10.21 12.62 15.04
CA ALA A 9 8.94 12.06 14.58
C ALA A 9 8.88 11.98 13.04
N THR A 10 9.46 12.95 12.34
CA THR A 10 9.61 12.93 10.87
C THR A 10 10.60 11.85 10.42
N ALA A 11 11.74 11.71 11.09
CA ALA A 11 12.72 10.67 10.76
C ALA A 11 12.15 9.25 11.01
N ALA A 12 11.44 9.05 12.13
CA ALA A 12 10.76 7.78 12.41
C ALA A 12 9.66 7.50 11.37
N ALA A 13 8.86 8.50 11.01
CA ALA A 13 7.85 8.37 9.96
C ALA A 13 8.46 8.06 8.58
N GLN A 14 9.61 8.64 8.24
CA GLN A 14 10.33 8.34 7.00
C GLN A 14 10.85 6.90 6.97
N VAL A 15 11.40 6.40 8.09
CA VAL A 15 11.84 5.00 8.19
C VAL A 15 10.65 4.04 8.09
N GLN A 16 9.54 4.35 8.76
CA GLN A 16 8.30 3.55 8.68
C GLN A 16 7.71 3.55 7.27
N ALA A 17 7.63 4.71 6.63
CA ALA A 17 7.21 4.87 5.24
C ALA A 17 8.10 4.06 4.30
N ARG A 18 9.42 4.07 4.52
CA ARG A 18 10.37 3.32 3.70
C ARG A 18 10.16 1.81 3.81
N ILE A 19 10.09 1.29 5.04
CA ILE A 19 9.83 -0.13 5.29
C ILE A 19 8.52 -0.55 4.62
N PHE A 20 7.48 0.27 4.77
CA PHE A 20 6.17 0.03 4.17
C PHE A 20 6.27 -0.09 2.63
N LEU A 21 6.90 0.88 1.98
CA LEU A 21 6.94 0.92 0.52
C LEU A 21 7.83 -0.18 -0.07
N GLU A 22 9.00 -0.40 0.53
CA GLU A 22 9.98 -1.38 0.03
C GLU A 22 9.52 -2.83 0.28
N SER A 23 8.88 -3.10 1.43
CA SER A 23 8.61 -4.48 1.84
C SER A 23 7.21 -4.97 1.44
N ILE A 24 6.33 -4.06 1.01
CA ILE A 24 4.91 -4.39 0.82
C ILE A 24 4.40 -3.81 -0.49
N PHE A 25 4.42 -2.49 -0.65
CA PHE A 25 3.82 -1.85 -1.82
C PHE A 25 4.54 -2.25 -3.11
N ALA A 26 5.87 -2.13 -3.17
CA ALA A 26 6.63 -2.46 -4.37
C ALA A 26 6.55 -3.96 -4.73
N PRO A 27 6.76 -4.92 -3.80
CA PRO A 27 6.60 -6.34 -4.12
C PRO A 27 5.18 -6.72 -4.56
N TYR A 28 4.16 -6.11 -3.96
CA TYR A 28 2.77 -6.33 -4.37
C TYR A 28 2.54 -5.85 -5.81
N MET A 29 3.01 -4.64 -6.14
CA MET A 29 2.87 -4.08 -7.49
C MET A 29 3.64 -4.90 -8.53
N GLU A 30 4.85 -5.35 -8.18
CA GLU A 30 5.65 -6.24 -9.04
C GLU A 30 4.90 -7.55 -9.31
N GLY A 31 4.41 -8.23 -8.27
CA GLY A 31 3.67 -9.49 -8.43
C GLY A 31 2.35 -9.35 -9.21
N LEU A 32 1.60 -8.26 -9.01
CA LEU A 32 0.38 -7.99 -9.77
C LEU A 32 0.70 -7.78 -11.25
N CYS A 33 1.73 -7.00 -11.57
CA CYS A 33 2.09 -6.67 -12.94
C CYS A 33 2.73 -7.86 -13.68
N ASP A 34 3.44 -8.75 -12.97
CA ASP A 34 3.95 -10.01 -13.51
C ASP A 34 2.80 -10.90 -14.02
N ILE A 35 1.69 -11.00 -13.27
CA ILE A 35 0.49 -11.75 -13.68
C ILE A 35 -0.14 -11.13 -14.93
N TRP A 36 -0.13 -9.80 -15.01
CA TRP A 36 -0.70 -9.05 -16.13
C TRP A 36 0.22 -8.97 -17.36
N GLY A 37 1.47 -9.41 -17.24
CA GLY A 37 2.45 -9.37 -18.33
C GLY A 37 2.85 -7.95 -18.74
N MET A 38 2.89 -7.01 -17.79
CA MET A 38 3.22 -5.60 -18.04
C MET A 38 4.21 -5.06 -17.01
N SER A 39 4.80 -3.89 -17.28
CA SER A 39 5.67 -3.24 -16.30
C SER A 39 4.89 -2.67 -15.10
N PRO A 40 5.52 -2.53 -13.92
CA PRO A 40 4.92 -1.85 -12.78
C PRO A 40 4.41 -0.43 -13.08
N GLU A 41 5.09 0.31 -13.95
CA GLU A 41 4.68 1.64 -14.40
C GLU A 41 3.39 1.61 -15.23
N GLU A 42 3.30 0.70 -16.20
CA GLU A 42 2.11 0.53 -17.04
C GLU A 42 0.92 0.07 -16.20
N GLY A 43 1.12 -0.92 -15.33
CA GLY A 43 0.08 -1.40 -14.44
C GLY A 43 -0.43 -0.30 -13.51
N LEU A 44 0.49 0.47 -12.89
CA LEU A 44 0.11 1.58 -12.03
C LEU A 44 -0.74 2.64 -12.74
N LEU A 45 -0.40 2.99 -14.00
CA LEU A 45 -1.19 3.92 -14.80
C LEU A 45 -2.61 3.39 -15.05
N VAL A 46 -2.75 2.10 -15.40
CA VAL A 46 -4.06 1.46 -15.58
C VAL A 46 -4.88 1.53 -14.29
N LEU A 47 -4.27 1.15 -13.15
CA LEU A 47 -4.93 1.16 -11.85
C LEU A 47 -5.46 2.53 -11.44
N ILE A 48 -4.66 3.58 -11.67
CA ILE A 48 -5.07 4.95 -11.37
C ILE A 48 -6.22 5.37 -12.30
N ASN A 49 -6.10 5.13 -13.60
CA ASN A 49 -7.10 5.53 -14.60
C ASN A 49 -8.45 4.82 -14.41
N GLU A 50 -8.42 3.56 -13.98
CA GLU A 50 -9.61 2.76 -13.70
C GLU A 50 -10.14 2.98 -12.27
N ASN A 51 -9.44 3.76 -11.45
CA ASN A 51 -9.74 3.93 -10.02
C ASN A 51 -9.84 2.57 -9.28
N ALA A 52 -9.03 1.60 -9.72
CA ALA A 52 -8.94 0.26 -9.18
C ALA A 52 -7.92 0.25 -8.04
N SER A 53 -8.38 0.57 -6.83
CA SER A 53 -7.52 0.49 -5.63
C SER A 53 -7.20 -0.97 -5.31
N LEU A 54 -6.07 -1.19 -4.61
CA LEU A 54 -5.59 -2.55 -4.34
C LEU A 54 -6.60 -3.43 -3.61
N ASP A 55 -7.45 -2.84 -2.77
CA ASP A 55 -8.52 -3.56 -2.09
C ASP A 55 -9.69 -3.92 -2.99
N LYS A 56 -10.03 -3.11 -4.00
CA LYS A 56 -11.04 -3.48 -4.98
C LYS A 56 -10.58 -4.71 -5.77
N ILE A 57 -9.35 -4.68 -6.27
CA ILE A 57 -8.75 -5.82 -7.00
C ILE A 57 -8.76 -7.08 -6.14
N ALA A 58 -8.32 -6.96 -4.89
CA ALA A 58 -8.26 -8.09 -3.97
C ALA A 58 -9.65 -8.61 -3.59
N ASN A 59 -10.66 -7.74 -3.47
CA ASN A 59 -12.05 -8.14 -3.22
C ASN A 59 -12.70 -8.80 -4.43
N ASP A 60 -12.37 -8.36 -5.64
CA ASP A 60 -12.85 -8.99 -6.88
C ASP A 60 -12.22 -10.38 -7.09
N ASN A 61 -11.10 -10.67 -6.41
CA ASN A 61 -10.34 -11.92 -6.50
C ASN A 61 -10.19 -12.62 -5.13
N ARG A 62 -11.29 -12.74 -4.37
CA ARG A 62 -11.29 -13.27 -3.00
C ARG A 62 -10.67 -14.65 -2.83
N GLU A 63 -10.85 -15.56 -3.78
CA GLU A 63 -10.25 -16.91 -3.72
C GLU A 63 -8.73 -16.83 -3.84
N ALA A 64 -8.22 -16.10 -4.83
CA ALA A 64 -6.79 -15.88 -5.02
C ALA A 64 -6.17 -15.14 -3.83
N LEU A 65 -6.90 -14.18 -3.24
CA LEU A 65 -6.48 -13.49 -2.02
C LEU A 65 -6.38 -14.46 -0.84
N THR A 66 -7.37 -15.35 -0.67
CA THR A 66 -7.39 -16.33 0.42
C THR A 66 -6.24 -17.32 0.29
N GLU A 67 -5.99 -17.81 -0.93
CA GLU A 67 -4.85 -18.69 -1.24
C GLU A 67 -3.52 -17.97 -0.96
N PHE A 68 -3.36 -16.74 -1.45
CA PHE A 68 -2.18 -15.92 -1.20
C PHE A 68 -1.93 -15.73 0.30
N MET A 69 -2.94 -15.31 1.06
CA MET A 69 -2.84 -15.11 2.52
C MET A 69 -2.54 -16.41 3.30
N SER A 70 -2.80 -17.58 2.70
CA SER A 70 -2.47 -18.87 3.30
C SER A 70 -0.99 -19.25 3.17
N GLN A 71 -0.24 -18.59 2.27
CA GLN A 71 1.17 -18.92 2.01
C GLN A 71 2.07 -18.51 3.20
N PRO A 72 3.02 -19.38 3.61
CA PRO A 72 3.96 -19.07 4.70
C PRO A 72 4.77 -17.79 4.49
N GLU A 73 5.14 -17.50 3.26
CA GLU A 73 5.87 -16.31 2.84
C GLU A 73 5.08 -15.04 3.12
N VAL A 74 3.75 -15.10 2.97
CA VAL A 74 2.88 -13.97 3.27
C VAL A 74 2.86 -13.65 4.75
N ARG A 75 3.04 -14.64 5.65
CA ARG A 75 3.19 -14.37 7.09
C ARG A 75 4.41 -13.51 7.41
N VAL A 76 5.50 -13.68 6.66
CA VAL A 76 6.69 -12.82 6.79
C VAL A 76 6.37 -11.40 6.36
N ILE A 77 5.66 -11.23 5.23
CA ILE A 77 5.19 -9.93 4.76
C ILE A 77 4.24 -9.29 5.79
N THR A 78 3.29 -10.05 6.36
CA THR A 78 2.37 -9.54 7.40
C THR A 78 3.11 -9.13 8.67
N ALA A 79 4.16 -9.86 9.06
CA ALA A 79 4.98 -9.52 10.22
C ALA A 79 5.77 -8.21 9.99
N VAL A 80 6.37 -8.04 8.82
CA VAL A 80 7.05 -6.79 8.41
C VAL A 80 6.06 -5.63 8.32
N ALA A 81 4.86 -5.92 7.81
CA ALA A 81 3.77 -4.96 7.64
C ALA A 81 3.03 -4.61 8.94
N SER A 82 3.29 -5.33 10.04
CA SER A 82 2.57 -5.16 11.32
C SER A 82 2.46 -3.72 11.84
N PRO A 83 3.43 -2.79 11.59
CA PRO A 83 3.25 -1.39 11.96
C PRO A 83 2.02 -0.73 11.31
N LEU A 84 1.63 -1.14 10.11
CA LEU A 84 0.45 -0.59 9.42
C LEU A 84 -0.86 -0.90 10.14
N GLY A 85 -0.96 -2.07 10.77
CA GLY A 85 -2.20 -2.50 11.44
C GLY A 85 -2.67 -1.54 12.52
N ASN A 86 -1.75 -0.73 13.06
CA ASN A 86 -2.03 0.27 14.09
C ASN A 86 -2.21 1.70 13.56
N MET A 87 -2.07 1.93 12.25
CA MET A 87 -2.14 3.26 11.65
C MET A 87 -3.60 3.62 11.32
N THR A 88 -4.05 4.79 11.78
CA THR A 88 -5.38 5.31 11.46
C THR A 88 -5.44 5.87 10.04
N ASP A 89 -6.66 5.98 9.48
CA ASP A 89 -6.89 6.62 8.18
C ASP A 89 -6.37 8.06 8.15
N GLU A 90 -6.54 8.77 9.27
CA GLU A 90 -6.03 10.13 9.50
C GLU A 90 -4.50 10.14 9.49
N TRP A 91 -3.85 9.18 10.16
CA TRP A 91 -2.39 9.10 10.16
C TRP A 91 -1.85 8.85 8.74
N ILE A 92 -2.46 7.94 7.98
CA ILE A 92 -2.04 7.67 6.59
C ILE A 92 -2.17 8.95 5.78
N ARG A 93 -3.29 9.67 5.92
CA ARG A 93 -3.56 10.94 5.22
C ARG A 93 -2.55 12.02 5.61
N ASP A 94 -2.29 12.21 6.90
CA ASP A 94 -1.32 13.17 7.45
C ASP A 94 0.13 12.87 7.02
N LYS A 95 0.42 11.61 6.67
CA LYS A 95 1.75 11.17 6.24
C LYS A 95 1.90 11.01 4.73
N MET A 96 0.88 11.30 3.93
CA MET A 96 0.94 11.18 2.47
C MET A 96 2.14 11.91 1.85
N THR A 97 2.41 13.14 2.28
CA THR A 97 3.58 13.89 1.79
C THR A 97 4.88 13.15 2.08
N VAL A 98 5.06 12.64 3.31
CA VAL A 98 6.27 11.89 3.69
C VAL A 98 6.36 10.56 2.94
N LEU A 99 5.23 9.87 2.75
CA LEU A 99 5.17 8.62 2.00
C LEU A 99 5.58 8.84 0.54
N LEU A 100 5.06 9.88 -0.11
CA LEU A 100 5.43 10.23 -1.48
C LEU A 100 6.90 10.65 -1.58
N GLU A 101 7.41 11.49 -0.67
CA GLU A 101 8.84 11.86 -0.63
C GLU A 101 9.78 10.65 -0.48
N VAL A 102 9.37 9.66 0.30
CA VAL A 102 10.14 8.42 0.43
C VAL A 102 10.02 7.59 -0.83
N MET A 103 8.84 7.50 -1.43
CA MET A 103 8.61 6.79 -2.68
C MET A 103 9.43 7.37 -3.83
N GLU A 104 9.53 8.70 -3.94
CA GLU A 104 10.39 9.39 -4.90
C GLU A 104 11.86 8.98 -4.77
N LYS A 105 12.32 8.71 -3.54
CA LYS A 105 13.71 8.30 -3.29
C LYS A 105 13.99 6.85 -3.67
N ILE A 106 13.04 5.95 -3.45
CA ILE A 106 13.25 4.50 -3.61
C ILE A 106 12.76 3.95 -4.96
N LYS A 107 11.69 4.53 -5.51
CA LYS A 107 11.01 4.13 -6.74
C LYS A 107 10.51 5.39 -7.49
N PRO A 108 11.44 6.23 -7.99
CA PRO A 108 11.11 7.54 -8.56
C PRO A 108 10.13 7.48 -9.73
N SER A 109 10.18 6.43 -10.57
CA SER A 109 9.27 6.25 -11.69
C SER A 109 7.81 6.10 -11.22
N LEU A 110 7.57 5.21 -10.25
CA LEU A 110 6.25 4.98 -9.68
C LEU A 110 5.73 6.21 -8.92
N ALA A 111 6.61 6.88 -8.16
CA ALA A 111 6.25 8.10 -7.45
C ALA A 111 5.80 9.20 -8.43
N ASN A 112 6.55 9.39 -9.52
CA ASN A 112 6.22 10.36 -10.53
C ASN A 112 4.84 10.09 -11.17
N ILE A 113 4.52 8.82 -11.46
CA ILE A 113 3.20 8.44 -11.98
C ILE A 113 2.10 8.81 -10.99
N ILE A 114 2.25 8.47 -9.70
CA ILE A 114 1.26 8.79 -8.66
C ILE A 114 1.05 10.31 -8.52
N ILE A 115 2.13 11.08 -8.61
CA ILE A 115 2.09 12.54 -8.41
C ILE A 115 1.49 13.25 -9.62
N THR A 116 1.85 12.83 -10.83
CA THR A 116 1.52 13.55 -12.06
C THR A 116 0.22 13.09 -12.72
N THR A 117 -0.23 11.87 -12.45
CA THR A 117 -1.50 11.36 -12.99
C THR A 117 -2.67 11.95 -12.19
N PRO A 118 -3.68 12.55 -12.86
CA PRO A 118 -4.89 13.00 -12.18
C PRO A 118 -5.52 11.88 -11.34
N GLY A 119 -5.80 12.16 -10.07
CA GLY A 119 -6.35 11.17 -9.12
C GLY A 119 -5.32 10.21 -8.50
N GLY A 120 -4.06 10.22 -8.94
CA GLY A 120 -3.04 9.27 -8.49
C GLY A 120 -2.77 9.32 -6.97
N GLN A 121 -2.69 10.51 -6.37
CA GLN A 121 -2.47 10.62 -4.92
C GLN A 121 -3.65 10.11 -4.09
N GLU A 122 -4.89 10.31 -4.54
CA GLU A 122 -6.08 9.77 -3.87
C GLU A 122 -6.16 8.25 -4.06
N TRP A 123 -5.89 7.76 -5.27
CA TRP A 123 -5.75 6.32 -5.54
C TRP A 123 -4.71 5.68 -4.62
N PHE A 124 -3.57 6.33 -4.43
CA PHE A 124 -2.50 5.83 -3.57
C PHE A 124 -2.98 5.77 -2.12
N TYR A 125 -3.56 6.85 -1.60
CA TYR A 125 -4.15 6.88 -0.25
C TYR A 125 -5.16 5.75 -0.02
N GLU A 126 -6.13 5.59 -0.92
CA GLU A 126 -7.17 4.55 -0.82
C GLU A 126 -6.57 3.14 -0.89
N SER A 127 -5.58 2.94 -1.75
CA SER A 127 -4.83 1.68 -1.87
C SER A 127 -4.08 1.31 -0.59
N LEU A 128 -3.45 2.29 0.08
CA LEU A 128 -2.76 2.08 1.36
C LEU A 128 -3.73 1.66 2.46
N LYS A 129 -4.87 2.36 2.55
CA LYS A 129 -5.95 2.05 3.48
C LYS A 129 -6.51 0.65 3.23
N GLY A 130 -6.77 0.34 1.96
CA GLY A 130 -7.27 -0.95 1.51
C GLY A 130 -6.33 -2.10 1.85
N LEU A 131 -5.04 -1.95 1.54
CA LEU A 131 -4.01 -2.94 1.85
C LEU A 131 -3.86 -3.18 3.35
N ARG A 132 -3.89 -2.11 4.17
CA ARG A 132 -3.93 -2.25 5.63
C ARG A 132 -5.14 -3.09 6.07
N ASN A 133 -6.31 -2.82 5.51
CA ASN A 133 -7.53 -3.55 5.86
C ASN A 133 -7.48 -5.02 5.44
N ILE A 134 -6.85 -5.34 4.32
CA ILE A 134 -6.64 -6.72 3.88
C ILE A 134 -5.69 -7.47 4.80
N LEU A 135 -4.57 -6.85 5.15
CA LEU A 135 -3.50 -7.49 5.93
C LEU A 135 -3.82 -7.55 7.44
N PHE A 136 -4.51 -6.55 7.97
CA PHE A 136 -4.70 -6.35 9.42
C PHE A 136 -6.13 -6.04 9.83
N GLY A 137 -7.04 -5.85 8.88
CA GLY A 137 -8.45 -5.74 9.21
C GLY A 137 -8.89 -7.03 9.88
N LYS A 138 -9.79 -6.91 10.86
CA LYS A 138 -10.56 -8.09 11.28
C LYS A 138 -11.26 -8.60 10.03
N PRO A 139 -11.22 -9.91 9.73
CA PRO A 139 -12.04 -10.47 8.67
C PRO A 139 -13.50 -10.09 8.97
N GLN A 140 -14.06 -9.13 8.25
CA GLN A 140 -15.50 -9.12 8.05
C GLN A 140 -15.74 -10.16 6.97
N ILE A 141 -15.62 -11.44 7.37
CA ILE A 141 -16.29 -12.50 6.66
C ILE A 141 -17.77 -12.19 6.89
N ASN A 142 -18.34 -11.34 6.03
CA ASN A 142 -19.76 -11.46 5.75
C ASN A 142 -19.90 -12.82 5.08
N ILE A 143 -20.01 -13.84 5.93
CA ILE A 143 -20.65 -15.09 5.58
C ILE A 143 -22.07 -14.65 5.27
N GLU A 144 -22.36 -14.35 4.01
CA GLU A 144 -23.73 -14.43 3.54
C GLU A 144 -24.12 -15.90 3.74
N THR A 145 -24.76 -16.16 4.87
CA THR A 145 -25.44 -17.43 5.14
C THR A 145 -26.47 -17.61 4.03
N THR A 146 -26.12 -18.48 3.08
CA THR A 146 -27.08 -19.07 2.14
C THR A 146 -27.84 -20.18 2.85
#